data_AF-A0A935KJL9-F1
#
_entry.id   AF-A0A935KJL9-F1
#
_cell.length_a   1.000
_cell.length_b   1.000
_cell.length_c   1.000
_cell.angle_alpha   90.00
_cell.angle_beta   90.00
_cell.angle_gamma   90.00
#
_symmetry.space_group_name_H-M   'P 1'
#
loop_
_entity.id
_entity.type
_entity.pdbx_description
1 polymer ?
#
loop_
_entity_poly.entity_id
_entity_poly.type
_entity_poly.pdbx_seq_one_letter_code
_entity_poly.pdbx_strand_id
1 'polypeptide(L)'
;MRNEYWINIRHVDNRLVVFLNGETAWDSGIIHDDPSMDVWVEITGNLESHSGHTSELIFEGFNDSYNNNGSEFNPWHFSYRVIKKTFSDDGQVTEEDMLVPYNEKHLSDPNIKAINNVYHFVKKNDIFKVVSNNLSQQFYK
;
A
#
# COMPACT_ATOMS: atom_id res chain seq x y z
N MET A 1 1.47 17.79 -20.54
CA MET A 1 1.11 17.21 -19.22
C MET A 1 1.31 15.70 -19.20
N ARG A 2 2.02 15.18 -18.19
CA ARG A 2 2.30 13.75 -17.98
C ARG A 2 1.86 13.33 -16.58
N ASN A 3 1.21 12.18 -16.45
CA ASN A 3 0.83 11.60 -15.16
C ASN A 3 1.76 10.44 -14.81
N GLU A 4 2.23 10.39 -13.58
CA GLU A 4 2.89 9.23 -12.99
C GLU A 4 2.17 8.80 -11.72
N TYR A 5 2.29 7.52 -11.38
CA TYR A 5 1.63 6.89 -10.26
C TYR A 5 2.68 6.26 -9.36
N TRP A 6 2.58 6.57 -8.07
CA TRP A 6 3.61 6.27 -7.09
C TRP A 6 3.00 5.72 -5.81
N ILE A 7 3.76 4.88 -5.12
CA ILE A 7 3.51 4.47 -3.75
C ILE A 7 4.61 5.09 -2.89
N ASN A 8 4.21 5.78 -1.82
CA ASN A 8 5.15 6.29 -0.82
C ASN A 8 4.92 5.55 0.49
N ILE A 9 5.94 4.84 0.99
CA ILE A 9 5.90 4.04 2.22
C ILE A 9 6.79 4.73 3.26
N ARG A 10 6.25 4.95 4.47
CA ARG A 10 6.90 5.76 5.50
C ARG A 10 7.17 5.07 6.82
N HIS A 11 6.33 4.13 7.20
CA HIS A 11 6.43 3.44 8.49
C HIS A 11 6.10 1.99 8.22
N VAL A 12 6.89 1.07 8.77
CA VAL A 12 6.68 -0.37 8.66
C VAL A 12 7.24 -1.04 9.91
N ASP A 13 6.37 -1.65 10.70
CA ASP A 13 6.75 -2.52 11.80
C ASP A 13 6.34 -3.97 11.47
N ASN A 14 7.26 -4.91 11.67
CA ASN A 14 7.25 -6.27 11.11
C ASN A 14 7.49 -6.28 9.59
N ARG A 15 6.52 -6.68 8.76
CA ARG A 15 6.76 -6.82 7.33
C ARG A 15 5.60 -6.30 6.51
N LEU A 16 5.90 -5.55 5.46
CA LEU A 16 4.97 -5.12 4.43
C LEU A 16 5.47 -5.60 3.06
N VAL A 17 4.62 -6.33 2.36
CA VAL A 17 4.84 -6.72 0.96
C VAL A 17 3.80 -6.03 0.10
N VAL A 18 4.24 -5.44 -1.00
CA VAL A 18 3.38 -4.79 -1.99
C VAL A 18 3.36 -5.64 -3.26
N PHE A 19 2.17 -6.05 -3.69
CA PHE A 19 1.97 -6.76 -4.95
C PHE A 19 1.21 -5.89 -5.94
N LEU A 20 1.60 -5.97 -7.21
CA LEU A 20 0.88 -5.36 -8.32
C LEU A 20 0.68 -6.40 -9.42
N ASN A 21 -0.58 -6.65 -9.78
CA ASN A 21 -0.97 -7.65 -10.79
C ASN A 21 -0.38 -9.04 -10.55
N GLY A 22 -0.28 -9.45 -9.28
CA GLY A 22 0.28 -10.75 -8.87
C GLY A 22 1.81 -10.80 -8.77
N GLU A 23 2.52 -9.73 -9.13
CA GLU A 23 3.99 -9.64 -8.98
C GLU A 23 4.37 -8.82 -7.74
N THR A 24 5.48 -9.17 -7.09
CA THR A 24 6.01 -8.38 -5.98
C THR A 24 6.60 -7.07 -6.50
N ALA A 25 5.94 -5.96 -6.21
CA ALA A 25 6.43 -4.62 -6.52
C ALA A 25 7.49 -4.16 -5.51
N TRP A 26 7.32 -4.52 -4.23
CA TRP A 26 8.25 -4.17 -3.17
C TRP A 26 8.06 -5.07 -1.93
N ASP A 27 9.12 -5.31 -1.16
CA ASP A 27 9.10 -6.05 0.11
C ASP A 27 10.04 -5.35 1.10
N SER A 28 9.52 -5.03 2.28
CA SER A 28 10.31 -4.40 3.35
C SER A 28 11.36 -5.35 3.94
N GLY A 29 11.17 -6.67 3.78
CA GLY A 29 11.77 -7.66 4.66
C GLY A 29 11.19 -7.58 6.08
N ILE A 30 11.74 -8.35 7.01
CA ILE A 30 11.36 -8.27 8.43
C ILE A 30 12.09 -7.08 9.05
N ILE A 31 11.29 -6.15 9.58
CA ILE A 31 11.69 -4.91 10.23
C ILE A 31 11.15 -4.92 11.65
N HIS A 32 11.89 -4.34 12.58
CA HIS A 32 11.44 -4.13 13.95
C HIS A 32 11.57 -2.65 14.32
N ASP A 33 10.80 -2.22 15.31
CA ASP A 33 10.87 -0.89 15.94
C ASP A 33 10.40 0.28 15.05
N ASP A 34 9.54 0.01 14.06
CA ASP A 34 8.90 1.02 13.18
C ASP A 34 9.88 2.14 12.71
N PRO A 35 10.90 1.82 11.89
CA PRO A 35 11.79 2.85 11.38
C PRO A 35 10.99 3.87 10.57
N SER A 36 11.37 5.14 10.75
CA SER A 36 10.98 6.19 9.81
C SER A 36 11.65 5.89 8.45
N MET A 37 10.84 5.46 7.49
CA MET A 37 11.19 5.20 6.11
C MET A 37 10.70 6.35 5.21
N ASP A 38 11.27 6.46 4.02
CA ASP A 38 10.72 7.28 2.93
C ASP A 38 11.02 6.61 1.60
N VAL A 39 10.30 5.51 1.34
CA VAL A 39 10.47 4.70 0.15
C VAL A 39 9.45 5.13 -0.90
N TRP A 40 9.90 5.31 -2.13
CA TRP A 40 9.08 5.67 -3.28
C TRP A 40 9.15 4.56 -4.32
N VAL A 41 8.00 4.00 -4.68
CA VAL A 41 7.85 2.95 -5.69
C VAL A 41 7.04 3.51 -6.85
N GLU A 42 7.66 3.64 -8.01
CA GLU A 42 7.00 4.03 -9.26
C GLU A 42 6.21 2.83 -9.81
N ILE A 43 4.94 3.02 -10.19
CA ILE A 43 4.07 1.93 -10.66
C ILE A 43 3.39 2.18 -12.01
N THR A 44 3.60 3.34 -12.64
CA THR A 44 2.90 3.73 -13.89
C THR A 44 3.06 2.69 -14.99
N GLY A 45 4.28 2.19 -15.20
CA GLY A 45 4.59 1.22 -16.24
C GLY A 45 3.97 -0.16 -15.99
N ASN A 46 3.59 -0.45 -14.75
CA ASN A 46 3.04 -1.73 -14.33
C ASN A 46 1.50 -1.74 -14.30
N LEU A 47 0.83 -0.60 -14.55
CA LEU A 47 -0.62 -0.51 -14.57
C LEU A 47 -1.20 -0.89 -15.96
N GLU A 48 -2.32 -1.60 -15.96
CA GLU A 48 -3.01 -2.11 -17.14
C GLU A 48 -3.64 -0.97 -17.95
N SER A 49 -3.01 -0.64 -19.08
CA SER A 49 -3.44 0.48 -19.93
C SER A 49 -4.76 0.25 -20.68
N HIS A 50 -5.22 -1.00 -20.80
CA HIS A 50 -6.45 -1.32 -21.51
C HIS A 50 -7.67 -1.03 -20.62
N SER A 51 -8.64 -0.25 -21.11
CA SER A 51 -9.79 0.22 -20.33
C SER A 51 -10.74 -0.90 -19.86
N GLY A 52 -10.66 -2.08 -20.47
CA GLY A 52 -11.39 -3.29 -20.05
C GLY A 52 -10.65 -4.15 -19.02
N HIS A 53 -9.42 -3.80 -18.66
CA HIS A 53 -8.61 -4.52 -17.68
C HIS A 53 -8.52 -3.75 -16.37
N THR A 54 -8.23 -4.50 -15.31
CA THR A 54 -8.10 -3.98 -13.96
C THR A 54 -6.73 -4.34 -13.43
N SER A 55 -6.03 -3.36 -12.86
CA SER A 55 -4.85 -3.65 -12.06
C SER A 55 -5.21 -3.87 -10.61
N GLU A 56 -4.62 -4.90 -10.00
CA GLU A 56 -4.80 -5.24 -8.60
C GLU A 56 -3.54 -4.82 -7.83
N LEU A 57 -3.70 -3.97 -6.82
CA LEU A 57 -2.65 -3.55 -5.91
C LEU A 57 -2.97 -4.09 -4.52
N ILE A 58 -2.06 -4.88 -3.95
CA ILE A 58 -2.22 -5.47 -2.62
C ILE A 58 -1.12 -4.95 -1.72
N PHE A 59 -1.51 -4.43 -0.55
CA PHE A 59 -0.62 -4.19 0.57
C PHE A 59 -0.86 -5.29 1.60
N GLU A 60 0.09 -6.20 1.72
CA GLU A 60 0.04 -7.33 2.64
C GLU A 60 1.02 -7.11 3.79
N GLY A 61 0.47 -6.84 4.97
CA GLY A 61 1.22 -6.81 6.22
C GLY A 61 1.30 -8.21 6.82
N PHE A 62 2.48 -8.58 7.33
CA PHE A 62 2.68 -9.75 8.20
C PHE A 62 3.25 -9.37 9.56
N ASN A 63 2.72 -10.02 10.59
CA ASN A 63 3.16 -9.90 11.97
C ASN A 63 4.08 -11.07 12.37
N ASP A 64 5.08 -11.36 11.52
CA ASP A 64 5.84 -12.63 11.50
C ASP A 64 6.66 -12.90 12.77
N SER A 65 7.08 -11.85 13.45
CA SER A 65 8.02 -11.92 14.58
C SER A 65 7.42 -11.56 15.92
N TYR A 66 6.14 -11.20 15.97
CA TYR A 66 5.49 -10.86 17.22
C TYR A 66 5.29 -12.10 18.09
N ASN A 67 5.84 -12.05 19.30
CA ASN A 67 5.68 -13.08 20.31
C ASN A 67 4.72 -12.57 21.38
N ASN A 68 3.49 -13.10 21.39
CA ASN A 68 2.45 -12.71 22.33
C ASN A 68 2.75 -13.24 23.74
N ASN A 69 3.48 -12.46 24.55
CA ASN A 69 3.67 -12.75 25.98
C ASN A 69 2.46 -12.32 26.84
N GLY A 70 1.31 -12.02 26.24
CA GLY A 70 0.01 -12.02 26.92
C GLY A 70 -0.44 -10.72 27.59
N SER A 71 0.30 -9.61 27.50
CA SER A 71 -0.08 -8.36 28.20
C SER A 71 0.10 -7.06 27.43
N GLU A 72 0.71 -7.08 26.24
CA GLU A 72 0.98 -5.85 25.46
C GLU A 72 0.19 -5.87 24.16
N PHE A 73 -0.61 -4.83 23.93
CA PHE A 73 -1.18 -4.54 22.61
C PHE A 73 -0.04 -4.56 21.58
N ASN A 74 -0.26 -5.17 20.42
CA ASN A 74 0.71 -5.15 19.32
C ASN A 74 0.34 -4.05 18.33
N PRO A 75 0.92 -2.84 18.42
CA PRO A 75 0.60 -1.76 17.51
C PRO A 75 1.38 -1.89 16.20
N TRP A 76 1.55 -3.11 15.66
CA TRP A 76 2.23 -3.26 14.37
C TRP A 76 1.51 -2.39 13.34
N HIS A 77 2.28 -1.52 12.70
CA HIS A 77 1.79 -0.40 11.92
C HIS A 77 2.53 -0.35 10.58
N PHE A 78 1.82 0.06 9.55
CA PHE A 78 2.45 0.46 8.31
C PHE A 78 1.71 1.65 7.70
N SER A 79 2.46 2.62 7.19
CA SER A 79 1.92 3.83 6.57
C SER A 79 2.36 3.91 5.12
N TYR A 80 1.39 4.12 4.23
CA TYR A 80 1.63 4.32 2.82
C TYR A 80 0.65 5.31 2.21
N ARG A 81 1.05 5.91 1.09
CA ARG A 81 0.18 6.72 0.20
C ARG A 81 0.26 6.15 -1.20
N VAL A 82 -0.85 6.17 -1.93
CA VAL A 82 -0.83 5.96 -3.39
C VAL A 82 -1.18 7.28 -4.05
N ILE A 83 -0.27 7.79 -4.86
CA ILE A 83 -0.22 9.18 -5.30
C ILE A 83 -0.18 9.24 -6.82
N LYS A 84 -0.97 10.12 -7.41
CA LYS A 84 -0.79 10.58 -8.78
C LYS A 84 0.03 11.86 -8.78
N LYS A 85 1.15 11.86 -9.49
CA LYS A 85 1.96 13.05 -9.78
C LYS A 85 1.64 13.57 -11.17
N THR A 86 1.27 14.84 -11.29
CA THR A 86 1.02 15.49 -12.58
C THR A 86 2.16 16.45 -12.89
N PHE A 87 2.86 16.22 -14.00
CA PHE A 87 3.94 17.05 -14.50
C PHE A 87 3.39 17.98 -15.57
N SER A 88 3.39 19.27 -15.29
CA SER A 88 3.00 20.32 -16.21
C SER A 88 4.15 20.71 -17.14
N ASP A 89 3.82 21.29 -18.29
CA ASP A 89 4.81 21.64 -19.32
C ASP A 89 5.70 22.83 -18.88
N ASP A 90 5.30 23.57 -17.85
CA ASP A 90 6.05 24.65 -17.19
C ASP A 90 6.97 24.15 -16.07
N GLY A 91 7.06 22.83 -15.84
CA GLY A 91 7.89 22.21 -14.82
C GLY A 91 7.23 22.12 -13.44
N GLN A 92 5.98 22.55 -13.27
CA GLN A 92 5.25 22.34 -12.01
C GLN A 92 4.88 20.86 -11.82
N VAL A 93 4.97 20.39 -10.58
CA VAL A 93 4.55 19.05 -10.18
C VAL A 93 3.47 19.17 -9.11
N THR A 94 2.32 18.56 -9.34
CA THR A 94 1.25 18.46 -8.34
C THR A 94 1.05 17.01 -7.92
N GLU A 95 0.71 16.80 -6.65
CA GLU A 95 0.45 15.49 -6.08
C GLU A 95 -1.00 15.38 -5.63
N GLU A 96 -1.64 14.23 -5.89
CA GLU A 96 -3.00 13.91 -5.47
C GLU A 96 -3.04 12.49 -4.90
N ASP A 97 -3.58 12.32 -3.70
CA ASP A 97 -3.82 11.00 -3.11
C ASP A 97 -4.97 10.30 -3.83
N MET A 98 -4.72 9.05 -4.26
CA MET A 98 -5.67 8.25 -5.02
C MET A 98 -6.61 7.42 -4.16
N LEU A 99 -6.22 7.19 -2.90
CA LEU A 99 -6.95 6.39 -1.93
C LEU A 99 -6.66 6.90 -0.53
N VAL A 100 -7.55 6.56 0.39
CA VAL A 100 -7.30 6.68 1.83
C VAL A 100 -6.99 5.27 2.34
N PRO A 101 -5.82 5.03 2.95
CA PRO A 101 -5.46 3.73 3.48
C PRO A 101 -6.47 3.29 4.55
N TYR A 102 -6.94 2.05 4.47
CA TYR A 102 -7.97 1.56 5.39
C TYR A 102 -7.39 1.22 6.78
N ASN A 103 -6.08 1.00 6.85
CA ASN A 103 -5.35 0.59 8.05
C ASN A 103 -4.98 1.74 9.01
N GLU A 104 -5.13 3.01 8.61
CA GLU A 104 -4.76 4.18 9.42
C GLU A 104 -5.52 4.32 10.76
N LYS A 105 -6.59 3.54 10.98
CA LYS A 105 -7.42 3.60 12.20
C LYS A 105 -7.44 2.33 13.04
N HIS A 106 -6.77 1.27 12.59
CA HIS A 106 -6.75 0.03 13.35
C HIS A 106 -5.58 0.09 14.34
N LEU A 107 -5.88 0.46 15.59
CA LEU A 107 -5.10 -0.02 16.74
C LEU A 107 -5.22 -1.53 16.69
N SER A 108 -4.28 -2.16 15.98
CA SER A 108 -4.34 -3.54 15.57
C SER A 108 -4.56 -4.43 16.79
N ASP A 109 -5.62 -5.23 16.74
CA ASP A 109 -5.83 -6.30 17.71
C ASP A 109 -4.52 -7.12 17.76
N PRO A 110 -3.93 -7.35 18.96
CA PRO A 110 -2.66 -8.07 19.10
C PRO A 110 -2.68 -9.47 18.47
N ASN A 111 -3.87 -10.01 18.21
CA ASN A 111 -4.05 -11.32 17.60
C ASN A 111 -4.05 -11.30 16.07
N ILE A 112 -3.89 -10.15 15.40
CA ILE A 112 -3.79 -10.12 13.94
C ILE A 112 -2.43 -10.69 13.51
N LYS A 113 -2.48 -11.70 12.64
CA LYS A 113 -1.33 -12.34 12.00
C LYS A 113 -0.98 -11.67 10.67
N ALA A 114 -1.98 -11.33 9.86
CA ALA A 114 -1.79 -10.70 8.56
C ALA A 114 -2.97 -9.78 8.19
N ILE A 115 -2.69 -8.73 7.41
CA ILE A 115 -3.69 -7.79 6.87
C ILE A 115 -3.44 -7.58 5.39
N ASN A 116 -4.49 -7.69 4.58
CA ASN A 116 -4.40 -7.52 3.14
C ASN A 116 -5.35 -6.38 2.75
N ASN A 117 -4.80 -5.23 2.34
CA ASN A 117 -5.55 -4.17 1.69
C ASN A 117 -5.43 -4.34 0.18
N VAL A 118 -6.54 -4.65 -0.48
CA VAL A 118 -6.59 -4.83 -1.93
C VAL A 118 -7.29 -3.63 -2.56
N TYR A 119 -6.70 -3.07 -3.60
CA TYR A 119 -7.25 -1.98 -4.40
C TYR A 119 -7.26 -2.35 -5.87
N HIS A 120 -8.33 -1.97 -6.56
CA HIS A 120 -8.45 -2.19 -8.00
C HIS A 120 -8.43 -0.87 -8.76
N PHE A 121 -7.50 -0.76 -9.71
CA PHE A 121 -7.33 0.39 -10.59
C PHE A 121 -7.85 0.07 -11.99
N VAL A 122 -8.56 1.03 -12.59
CA VAL A 122 -8.95 0.97 -14.01
C VAL A 122 -8.62 2.28 -14.69
N LYS A 123 -8.20 2.20 -15.96
CA LYS A 123 -7.95 3.40 -16.77
C LYS A 123 -9.26 3.98 -17.29
N LYS A 124 -9.58 5.22 -16.91
CA LYS A 124 -10.74 5.99 -17.38
C LYS A 124 -10.31 7.39 -17.80
N ASN A 125 -10.61 7.78 -19.04
CA ASN A 125 -10.25 9.09 -19.60
C ASN A 125 -8.74 9.40 -19.43
N ASP A 126 -7.89 8.43 -19.78
CA ASP A 126 -6.44 8.50 -19.64
C ASP A 126 -5.87 8.69 -18.23
N ILE A 127 -6.69 8.45 -17.21
CA ILE A 127 -6.29 8.50 -15.79
C ILE A 127 -6.66 7.18 -15.11
N PHE A 128 -5.78 6.67 -14.25
CA PHE A 128 -6.11 5.52 -13.42
C PHE A 128 -6.96 5.97 -12.23
N LYS A 129 -8.02 5.21 -11.95
CA LYS A 129 -8.92 5.44 -10.81
C LYS A 129 -9.07 4.18 -10.01
N VAL A 130 -9.06 4.33 -8.69
CA VAL A 130 -9.46 3.26 -7.76
C VAL A 130 -10.97 3.08 -7.88
N VAL A 131 -11.43 1.85 -8.13
CA VAL A 131 -12.86 1.54 -8.29
C VAL A 131 -13.40 0.53 -7.29
N SER A 132 -12.52 -0.15 -6.57
CA SER A 132 -12.90 -0.93 -5.39
C SER A 132 -11.74 -1.07 -4.43
N ASN A 133 -12.09 -1.37 -3.18
CA ASN A 133 -11.16 -1.72 -2.11
C ASN A 133 -11.72 -2.88 -1.28
N ASN A 134 -10.84 -3.68 -0.70
CA ASN A 134 -11.18 -4.76 0.22
C ASN A 134 -10.12 -4.85 1.34
N LEU A 135 -10.56 -5.10 2.57
CA LEU A 135 -9.72 -5.40 3.72
C LEU A 135 -9.99 -6.84 4.17
N SER A 136 -8.95 -7.67 4.19
CA SER A 136 -8.97 -8.98 4.82
C SER A 136 -8.00 -9.00 6.00
N GLN A 137 -8.43 -9.60 7.11
CA GLN A 137 -7.60 -9.75 8.31
C GLN A 137 -7.56 -11.23 8.71
N GLN A 138 -6.37 -11.73 8.98
CA GLN A 138 -6.15 -13.08 9.49
C GLN A 138 -5.69 -12.98 10.93
N PHE A 139 -6.27 -13.79 11.81
CA PHE A 139 -5.95 -13.81 13.23
C PHE A 139 -5.20 -15.09 13.59
N TYR A 140 -4.37 -15.03 14.64
CA TYR A 140 -3.87 -16.22 15.32
C TYR A 140 -5.07 -17.04 15.85
N LYS A 141 -4.95 -18.37 15.79
CA LYS A 141 -5.98 -19.30 16.28
C LYS A 141 -5.82 -19.57 17.76
#